data_AF-Q2B353-F1
#
_entry.id   AF-Q2B353-F1
#
_cell.length_a   1.000
_cell.length_b   1.000
_cell.length_c   1.000
_cell.angle_alpha   90.00
_cell.angle_beta   90.00
_cell.angle_gamma   90.00
#
_symmetry.space_group_name_H-M   'P 1'
#
loop_
_entity.id
_entity.type
_entity.pdbx_description
1 polymer ?
#
loop_
_entity_poly.entity_id
_entity_poly.type
_entity_poly.pdbx_seq_one_letter_code
_entity_poly.pdbx_strand_id
1 'polypeptide(L)'
;MCLKKQAYERNAITIIFGKEVLSMFETQERLVELLMEKNGNLSYGQARTWVELLWDDFETTRAKAGYEYKGSQVTDRIVRQWIENYGARLHDFVASNPKYKNLLEQKPDDKNLH
;
A
#
# COMPACT_ATOMS: atom_id res chain seq x y z
N MET A 1 1.15 -32.79 29.55
CA MET A 1 0.71 -31.46 29.04
C MET A 1 1.59 -31.11 27.84
N CYS A 2 1.45 -31.79 26.70
CA CYS A 2 0.44 -31.71 25.63
C CYS A 2 0.89 -30.77 24.49
N LEU A 3 1.64 -31.34 23.55
CA LEU A 3 2.09 -30.78 22.27
C LEU A 3 0.94 -30.13 21.46
N LYS A 4 -0.32 -30.52 21.71
CA LYS A 4 -1.51 -29.93 21.08
C LYS A 4 -1.73 -28.46 21.46
N LYS A 5 -1.29 -28.02 22.65
CA LYS A 5 -1.44 -26.63 23.10
C LYS A 5 -0.47 -25.70 22.33
N GLN A 6 0.78 -26.12 22.11
CA GLN A 6 1.75 -25.37 21.31
C GLN A 6 1.37 -25.29 19.83
N ALA A 7 0.79 -26.34 19.26
CA ALA A 7 0.30 -26.32 17.87
C ALA A 7 -0.87 -25.35 17.69
N TYR A 8 -1.79 -25.28 18.67
CA TYR A 8 -2.89 -24.31 18.65
C TYR A 8 -2.39 -22.87 18.81
N GLU A 9 -1.45 -22.61 19.71
CA GLU A 9 -0.87 -21.28 19.91
C GLU A 9 -0.08 -20.81 18.67
N ARG A 10 0.71 -21.70 18.04
CA ARG A 10 1.38 -21.37 16.77
C ARG A 10 0.40 -21.13 15.62
N ASN A 11 -0.63 -21.97 15.48
CA ASN A 11 -1.67 -21.76 14.46
C ASN A 11 -2.47 -20.48 14.73
N ALA A 12 -2.80 -20.17 15.98
CA ALA A 12 -3.49 -18.94 16.34
C ALA A 12 -2.65 -17.71 15.99
N ILE A 13 -1.34 -17.73 16.27
CA ILE A 13 -0.39 -16.68 15.88
C ILE A 13 -0.37 -16.53 14.36
N THR A 14 -0.18 -17.61 13.60
CA THR A 14 -0.18 -17.56 12.12
C THR A 14 -1.52 -17.08 11.55
N ILE A 15 -2.66 -17.45 12.15
CA ILE A 15 -3.99 -16.99 11.74
C ILE A 15 -4.20 -15.51 12.08
N ILE A 16 -3.72 -15.03 13.23
CA ILE A 16 -3.85 -13.62 13.65
C ILE A 16 -2.96 -12.73 12.78
N PHE A 17 -1.68 -13.05 12.64
CA PHE A 17 -0.77 -12.32 11.74
C PHE A 17 -1.24 -12.41 10.28
N GLY A 18 -1.74 -13.57 9.84
CA GLY A 18 -2.33 -13.73 8.51
C GLY A 18 -3.57 -12.87 8.28
N LYS A 19 -4.47 -12.73 9.27
CA LYS A 19 -5.65 -11.86 9.17
C LYS A 19 -5.28 -10.37 9.10
N GLU A 20 -4.29 -9.93 9.85
CA GLU A 20 -3.83 -8.54 9.84
C GLU A 20 -3.15 -8.19 8.50
N VAL A 21 -2.29 -9.09 8.00
CA VAL A 21 -1.64 -8.95 6.70
C VAL A 21 -2.66 -8.98 5.54
N LEU A 22 -3.64 -9.89 5.58
CA LEU A 22 -4.74 -9.92 4.61
C LEU A 22 -5.55 -8.62 4.63
N SER A 23 -5.86 -8.10 5.83
CA SER A 23 -6.56 -6.82 5.98
C SER A 23 -5.78 -5.64 5.39
N MET A 24 -4.44 -5.65 5.48
CA MET A 24 -3.60 -4.59 4.92
C MET A 24 -3.62 -4.61 3.38
N PHE A 25 -3.43 -5.79 2.77
CA PHE A 25 -3.50 -5.92 1.31
C PHE A 25 -4.88 -5.51 0.77
N GLU A 26 -5.96 -5.90 1.44
CA GLU A 26 -7.32 -5.47 1.08
C GLU A 26 -7.50 -3.94 1.16
N THR A 27 -6.88 -3.27 2.14
CA THR A 27 -6.94 -1.80 2.22
C THR A 27 -6.15 -1.12 1.11
N GLN A 28 -4.95 -1.61 0.80
CA GLN A 28 -4.13 -1.06 -0.27
C GLN A 28 -4.81 -1.23 -1.62
N GLU A 29 -5.43 -2.38 -1.91
CA GLU A 29 -6.14 -2.61 -3.15
C GLU A 29 -7.26 -1.57 -3.38
N ARG A 30 -8.06 -1.28 -2.35
CA ARG A 30 -9.11 -0.25 -2.42
C ARG A 30 -8.56 1.15 -2.65
N LEU A 31 -7.37 1.45 -2.15
CA LEU A 31 -6.69 2.72 -2.40
C LEU A 31 -6.18 2.78 -3.84
N VAL A 32 -5.73 1.66 -4.42
CA VAL A 32 -5.33 1.56 -5.82
C VAL A 32 -6.51 1.83 -6.73
N GLU A 33 -7.66 1.18 -6.48
CA GLU A 33 -8.90 1.40 -7.22
C GLU A 33 -9.32 2.89 -7.16
N LEU A 34 -9.30 3.49 -5.97
CA LEU A 34 -9.62 4.90 -5.79
C LEU A 34 -8.67 5.81 -6.59
N LEU A 35 -7.36 5.52 -6.57
CA LEU A 35 -6.38 6.31 -7.29
C LEU A 35 -6.58 6.20 -8.81
N MET A 36 -6.90 5.01 -9.32
CA MET A 36 -7.21 4.81 -10.74
C MET A 36 -8.49 5.55 -11.15
N GLU A 37 -9.53 5.52 -10.31
CA GLU A 37 -10.76 6.28 -10.55
C GLU A 37 -10.49 7.79 -10.63
N LYS A 38 -9.61 8.30 -9.74
CA LYS A 38 -9.24 9.71 -9.70
C LYS A 38 -8.28 10.14 -10.81
N ASN A 39 -7.49 9.21 -11.35
CA ASN A 39 -6.41 9.52 -12.28
C ASN A 39 -6.32 8.46 -13.39
N GLY A 40 -7.03 8.72 -14.48
CA GLY A 40 -7.00 7.88 -15.69
C GLY A 40 -5.68 7.86 -16.45
N ASN A 41 -4.67 8.64 -16.03
CA ASN A 41 -3.34 8.60 -16.65
C ASN A 41 -2.41 7.54 -16.03
N LEU A 42 -2.81 6.93 -14.91
CA LEU A 42 -2.03 5.90 -14.24
C LEU A 42 -2.52 4.50 -14.63
N SER A 43 -1.59 3.62 -14.98
CA SER A 43 -1.86 2.18 -15.05
C SER A 43 -2.05 1.61 -13.64
N TYR A 44 -2.65 0.42 -13.54
CA TYR A 44 -2.81 -0.27 -12.26
C TYR A 44 -1.47 -0.46 -11.53
N GLY A 45 -0.42 -0.91 -12.22
CA GLY A 45 0.91 -1.08 -11.62
C GLY A 45 1.51 0.23 -11.11
N GLN A 46 1.31 1.32 -11.85
CA GLN A 46 1.72 2.65 -11.43
C GLN A 46 0.94 3.11 -10.20
N ALA A 47 -0.39 2.98 -10.20
CA ALA A 47 -1.24 3.33 -9.07
C ALA A 47 -0.90 2.52 -7.81
N ARG A 48 -0.65 1.22 -7.96
CA ARG A 48 -0.16 0.35 -6.89
C ARG A 48 1.16 0.83 -6.31
N THR A 49 2.15 1.09 -7.17
CA THR A 49 3.45 1.59 -6.71
C THR A 49 3.31 2.92 -5.97
N TRP A 50 2.40 3.80 -6.41
CA TRP A 50 2.07 5.03 -5.69
C TRP A 50 1.49 4.78 -4.31
N VAL A 51 0.51 3.87 -4.19
CA VAL A 51 -0.10 3.54 -2.91
C VAL A 51 0.93 2.95 -1.94
N GLU A 52 1.77 2.02 -2.40
CA GLU A 52 2.85 1.42 -1.60
C GLU A 52 3.83 2.50 -1.11
N LEU A 53 4.24 3.41 -1.98
CA LEU A 53 5.18 4.49 -1.63
C LEU A 53 4.58 5.47 -0.63
N LEU A 54 3.32 5.90 -0.82
CA LEU A 54 2.62 6.78 0.12
C LEU A 54 2.44 6.11 1.48
N TRP A 55 2.13 4.82 1.48
CA TRP A 55 1.98 4.03 2.69
C TRP A 55 3.30 3.98 3.48
N ASP A 56 4.39 3.57 2.83
CA ASP A 56 5.72 3.46 3.44
C ASP A 56 6.27 4.81 3.92
N ASP A 57 6.00 5.90 3.18
CA ASP A 57 6.45 7.24 3.56
C ASP A 57 5.74 7.73 4.83
N PHE A 58 4.44 7.44 4.98
CA PHE A 58 3.70 7.73 6.19
C PHE A 58 4.23 6.92 7.39
N GLU A 59 4.42 5.61 7.22
CA GLU A 59 4.92 4.73 8.29
C GLU A 59 6.32 5.14 8.73
N THR A 60 7.21 5.43 7.78
CA THR A 60 8.56 5.92 8.06
C THR A 60 8.54 7.24 8.82
N THR A 61 7.67 8.18 8.42
CA THR A 61 7.52 9.48 9.09
C THR A 61 7.04 9.32 10.53
N ARG A 62 6.05 8.44 10.75
CA ARG A 62 5.51 8.13 12.07
C ARG A 62 6.54 7.47 13.00
N ALA A 63 7.30 6.51 12.48
CA ALA A 63 8.37 5.85 13.20
C ALA A 63 9.45 6.84 13.65
N LYS A 64 9.87 7.75 12.75
CA LYS A 64 10.84 8.81 13.06
C LYS A 64 10.35 9.78 14.14
N ALA A 65 9.05 10.04 14.20
CA ALA A 65 8.43 10.88 15.23
C ALA A 65 8.21 10.16 16.58
N GLY A 66 8.67 8.91 16.72
CA GLY A 66 8.59 8.15 17.97
C GLY A 66 7.18 7.66 18.32
N TYR A 67 6.23 7.68 17.36
CA TYR A 67 4.88 7.17 17.59
C TYR A 67 4.81 5.66 17.36
N GLU A 68 4.10 4.95 18.23
CA GLU A 68 3.75 3.55 18.02
C GLU A 68 2.90 3.36 16.74
N TYR A 69 3.07 2.18 16.14
CA TYR A 69 2.25 1.70 15.03
C TYR A 69 0.77 1.73 15.45
N LYS A 70 -0.05 2.57 14.80
CA LYS A 70 -1.49 2.68 15.10
C LYS A 70 -2.36 1.78 14.24
N GLY A 71 -1.77 0.80 13.56
CA GLY A 71 -2.50 -0.12 12.68
C GLY A 71 -2.78 0.46 11.30
N SER A 72 -3.05 -0.45 10.37
CA SER A 72 -3.40 -0.17 8.96
C SER A 72 -4.57 0.80 8.79
N GLN A 73 -5.51 0.85 9.74
CA GLN A 73 -6.68 1.75 9.67
C GLN A 73 -6.32 3.24 9.71
N VAL A 74 -5.29 3.62 10.46
CA VAL A 74 -4.87 5.03 10.52
C VAL A 74 -4.12 5.41 9.26
N THR A 75 -3.22 4.54 8.79
CA THR A 75 -2.47 4.75 7.55
C THR A 75 -3.43 4.83 6.35
N ASP A 76 -4.40 3.92 6.24
CA ASP A 76 -5.42 3.93 5.18
C ASP A 76 -6.15 5.28 5.08
N ARG A 77 -6.61 5.83 6.22
CA ARG A 77 -7.31 7.12 6.23
C ARG A 77 -6.45 8.26 5.72
N ILE A 78 -5.18 8.30 6.09
CA ILE A 78 -4.25 9.35 5.68
C ILE A 78 -3.90 9.21 4.20
N VAL A 79 -3.56 8.00 3.75
CA VAL A 79 -3.24 7.74 2.35
C VAL A 79 -4.44 8.02 1.45
N ARG A 80 -5.65 7.63 1.87
CA ARG A 80 -6.91 8.00 1.19
C ARG A 80 -7.04 9.51 1.03
N GLN A 81 -6.80 10.28 2.10
CA GLN A 81 -6.88 11.74 2.04
C GLN A 81 -5.85 12.33 1.07
N TRP A 82 -4.64 11.77 1.01
CA TRP A 82 -3.63 12.19 0.03
C TRP A 82 -4.05 11.87 -1.41
N ILE A 83 -4.63 10.70 -1.65
CA ILE A 83 -5.16 10.32 -2.97
C ILE A 83 -6.31 11.24 -3.39
N GLU A 84 -7.24 11.55 -2.48
CA GLU A 84 -8.34 12.47 -2.76
C GLU A 84 -7.86 13.88 -3.12
N ASN A 85 -6.84 14.37 -2.41
CA ASN A 85 -6.33 15.74 -2.60
C ASN A 85 -5.38 15.87 -3.80
N TYR A 86 -4.53 14.87 -4.03
CA TYR A 86 -3.40 14.97 -4.96
C TYR A 86 -3.41 13.91 -6.07
N GLY A 87 -4.20 12.84 -5.93
CA GLY A 87 -4.19 11.68 -6.82
C GLY A 87 -4.36 12.03 -8.29
N ALA A 88 -5.25 12.98 -8.60
CA ALA A 88 -5.50 13.45 -9.96
C ALA A 88 -4.27 14.05 -10.66
N ARG A 89 -3.26 14.50 -9.91
CA ARG A 89 -2.08 15.22 -10.42
C ARG A 89 -0.76 14.52 -10.14
N LEU A 90 -0.78 13.29 -9.61
CA LEU A 90 0.45 12.54 -9.32
C LEU A 90 1.33 12.32 -10.56
N HIS A 91 0.71 12.24 -11.75
CA HIS A 91 1.43 12.11 -13.01
C HIS A 91 2.29 13.36 -13.34
N ASP A 92 1.86 14.56 -12.93
CA ASP A 92 2.63 15.81 -13.09
C ASP A 92 3.90 15.78 -12.25
N PHE A 93 3.79 15.27 -11.01
CA PHE A 93 4.90 15.27 -10.05
C PHE A 93 6.08 14.43 -10.57
N VAL A 94 5.81 13.26 -11.15
CA VAL A 94 6.87 12.42 -11.72
C VAL A 94 7.52 13.07 -12.93
N ALA A 95 6.71 13.69 -13.81
CA ALA A 95 7.24 14.38 -14.98
C ALA A 95 8.24 15.49 -14.57
N SER A 96 7.99 16.13 -13.42
CA SER A 96 8.84 17.19 -12.87
C SER A 96 10.02 16.73 -12.00
N ASN A 97 10.02 15.48 -11.51
CA ASN A 97 11.02 15.00 -10.55
C ASN A 97 11.77 13.75 -11.07
N PRO A 98 13.02 13.91 -11.57
CA PRO A 98 13.80 12.82 -12.16
C PRO A 98 13.98 11.60 -11.26
N LYS A 99 13.99 11.79 -9.93
CA LYS A 99 14.13 10.69 -8.95
C LYS A 99 13.01 9.66 -9.06
N TYR A 100 11.82 10.08 -9.50
CA TYR A 100 10.62 9.26 -9.53
C TYR A 100 10.24 8.77 -10.93
N LYS A 101 11.03 9.09 -11.98
CA LYS A 101 10.73 8.72 -13.37
C LYS A 101 10.46 7.23 -13.56
N ASN A 102 11.24 6.41 -12.88
CA ASN A 102 11.12 4.95 -12.91
C ASN A 102 9.74 4.44 -12.45
N LEU A 103 8.97 5.22 -11.68
CA LEU A 103 7.61 4.87 -11.28
C LEU A 103 6.63 4.89 -12.46
N LEU A 104 6.86 5.75 -13.46
CA LEU A 104 6.03 5.82 -14.67
C LEU A 104 6.55 4.93 -15.80
N GLU A 105 7.82 4.56 -15.77
CA GLU A 105 8.43 3.71 -16.80
C GLU A 105 8.02 2.24 -16.70
N GLN A 106 7.30 1.85 -15.64
CA GLN A 106 6.66 0.54 -15.56
C GLN A 106 5.65 0.41 -16.71
N LYS A 107 6.04 -0.34 -17.73
CA LYS A 107 5.13 -0.79 -18.79
C LYS A 107 3.93 -1.49 -18.14
N PRO A 108 2.73 -1.42 -18.74
CA PRO A 108 1.63 -2.27 -18.31
C PRO A 108 2.15 -3.69 -18.21
N ASP A 109 1.93 -4.35 -17.07
CA ASP A 109 2.30 -5.73 -16.85
C ASP A 109 1.98 -6.55 -18.11
N ASP A 110 3.01 -7.03 -18.82
CA ASP A 110 2.88 -8.12 -19.78
C ASP A 110 2.53 -9.39 -18.99
N LYS A 111 1.32 -9.45 -18.41
CA LYS A 111 0.71 -10.68 -17.89
C LYS A 111 0.15 -11.56 -19.03
N ASN A 112 0.67 -11.38 -20.24
CA ASN A 112 0.43 -12.23 -21.40
C ASN A 112 1.77 -12.61 -22.06
N LEU A 113 2.63 -13.35 -21.36
CA LEU A 113 3.58 -14.24 -22.04
C LEU A 113 4.10 -15.36 -21.13
N HIS A 114 3.28 -16.40 -20.95
CA HIS A 114 3.57 -17.82 -21.27
C HIS A 114 2.58 -18.77 -20.59
#